data_AF-A0A397HZ10-F1
#
_entry.id   AF-A0A397HZ10-F1
#
_cell.length_a   1.000
_cell.length_b   1.000
_cell.length_c   1.000
_cell.angle_alpha   90.00
_cell.angle_beta   90.00
_cell.angle_gamma   90.00
#
_symmetry.space_group_name_H-M   'P 1'
#
loop_
_entity.id
_entity.type
_entity.pdbx_description
1 polymer ?
#
loop_
_entity_poly.entity_id
_entity_poly.type
_entity_poly.pdbx_seq_one_letter_code
_entity_poly.pdbx_strand_id
1 'polypeptide(L)'
;MSIEEIAIILQEKLRQEEDTRIVSITTEEISYNETENKEINIRAQRIRKNLELYKEDLKRNSTVPYSFPVIYGNNWETKINEICLEIQKEHMPNVKLQRFYQLGVLLEEKNWNELARAELKKYYSITKIREVWKSSSRIYQLYSARGVQNLFEAKHISPFILNRMLKENFDVLLKEAKETGFHELFGFSQELKD
;
A
#
# COMPACT_ATOMS: atom_id res chain seq x y z
N MET A 1 -27.24 -7.96 -24.53
CA MET A 1 -26.47 -7.14 -23.59
C MET A 1 -26.91 -5.69 -23.80
N SER A 2 -27.41 -5.03 -22.76
CA SER A 2 -27.90 -3.65 -22.83
C SER A 2 -26.75 -2.63 -22.80
N ILE A 3 -27.01 -1.39 -23.22
CA ILE A 3 -26.02 -0.30 -23.11
C ILE A 3 -25.64 -0.04 -21.65
N GLU A 4 -26.60 -0.17 -20.71
CA GLU A 4 -26.33 -0.12 -19.27
C GLU A 4 -25.37 -1.22 -18.82
N GLU A 5 -25.57 -2.46 -19.27
CA GLU A 5 -24.67 -3.57 -18.93
C GLU A 5 -23.25 -3.33 -19.46
N ILE A 6 -23.12 -2.76 -20.66
CA ILE A 6 -21.82 -2.40 -21.26
C ILE A 6 -21.14 -1.28 -20.46
N ALA A 7 -21.88 -0.24 -20.06
CA ALA A 7 -21.34 0.85 -19.25
C ALA A 7 -20.83 0.35 -17.89
N ILE A 8 -21.58 -0.55 -17.25
CA ILE A 8 -21.20 -1.18 -15.99
C ILE A 8 -19.91 -2.00 -16.17
N ILE A 9 -19.85 -2.86 -17.20
CA ILE A 9 -18.67 -3.69 -17.47
C ILE A 9 -17.43 -2.84 -17.74
N LEU A 10 -17.55 -1.79 -18.55
CA LEU A 10 -16.45 -0.87 -18.84
C LEU A 10 -16.00 -0.16 -17.56
N GLN A 11 -16.94 0.37 -16.78
CA GLN A 11 -16.60 1.03 -15.52
C GLN A 11 -15.94 0.07 -14.52
N GLU A 12 -16.37 -1.20 -14.49
CA GLU A 12 -15.77 -2.26 -13.66
C GLU A 12 -14.33 -2.56 -14.10
N LYS A 13 -14.06 -2.64 -15.41
CA LYS A 13 -12.71 -2.82 -15.96
C LYS A 13 -11.78 -1.67 -15.61
N LEU A 14 -12.24 -0.44 -15.75
CA LEU A 14 -11.45 0.74 -15.38
C LEU A 14 -11.13 0.76 -13.89
N ARG A 15 -12.09 0.36 -13.06
CA ARG A 15 -11.87 0.19 -11.62
C ARG A 15 -10.82 -0.89 -11.31
N GLN A 16 -10.74 -1.94 -12.12
CA GLN A 16 -9.70 -2.98 -11.99
C GLN A 16 -8.32 -2.46 -12.40
N GLU A 17 -8.26 -1.59 -13.41
CA GLU A 17 -7.03 -0.93 -13.89
C GLU A 17 -6.60 0.28 -13.03
N GLU A 18 -7.25 0.49 -11.88
CA GLU A 18 -7.04 1.63 -10.99
C GLU A 18 -7.29 3.01 -11.62
N ASP A 19 -8.05 3.05 -12.72
CA ASP A 19 -8.44 4.27 -13.40
C ASP A 19 -9.64 4.91 -12.68
N THR A 20 -9.46 6.17 -12.28
CA THR A 20 -10.47 6.96 -11.55
C THR A 20 -11.43 7.72 -12.46
N ARG A 21 -11.32 7.53 -13.78
CA ARG A 21 -12.19 8.15 -14.78
C ARG A 21 -13.54 7.43 -14.86
N ILE A 22 -14.58 8.20 -15.17
CA ILE A 22 -15.95 7.70 -15.33
C ILE A 22 -16.28 7.63 -16.82
N VAL A 23 -16.88 6.51 -17.22
CA VAL A 23 -17.50 6.35 -18.53
C VAL A 23 -18.93 6.83 -18.43
N SER A 24 -19.26 7.88 -19.18
CA SER A 24 -20.63 8.34 -19.36
C SER A 24 -21.06 7.99 -20.78
N ILE A 25 -22.16 7.26 -20.91
CA ILE A 25 -22.76 6.94 -22.21
C ILE A 25 -24.09 7.66 -22.28
N THR A 26 -24.23 8.58 -23.24
CA THR A 26 -25.49 9.23 -23.59
C THR A 26 -25.97 8.71 -24.95
N THR A 27 -27.14 9.17 -25.39
CA THR A 27 -27.65 8.87 -26.74
C THR A 27 -26.81 9.49 -27.85
N GLU A 28 -25.97 10.48 -27.53
CA GLU A 28 -25.24 11.30 -28.50
C GLU A 28 -23.72 11.08 -28.42
N GLU A 29 -23.19 10.73 -27.24
CA GLU A 29 -21.75 10.61 -27.03
C GLU A 29 -21.37 9.56 -25.98
N ILE A 30 -20.15 9.05 -26.11
CA ILE A 30 -19.45 8.35 -25.03
C ILE A 30 -18.36 9.30 -24.54
N SER A 31 -18.48 9.78 -23.31
CA SER A 31 -17.49 10.66 -22.70
C SER A 31 -16.74 9.97 -21.57
N TYR A 32 -15.50 10.41 -21.40
CA TYR A 32 -14.52 9.77 -20.53
C TYR A 32 -13.89 10.85 -19.66
N ASN A 33 -14.48 11.06 -18.48
CA ASN A 33 -14.22 12.26 -17.67
C ASN A 33 -13.49 11.90 -16.38
N GLU A 34 -12.52 12.72 -15.99
CA GLU A 34 -11.96 12.65 -14.64
C GLU A 34 -13.02 13.11 -13.65
N THR A 35 -13.35 12.26 -12.67
CA THR A 35 -14.02 12.75 -11.47
C THR A 35 -13.01 13.59 -10.69
N GLU A 36 -13.04 14.92 -10.88
CA GLU A 36 -12.39 15.86 -9.98
C GLU A 36 -13.08 15.81 -8.60
N ASN A 37 -12.79 14.76 -7.83
CA ASN A 37 -13.16 14.72 -6.43
C ASN A 37 -12.22 15.68 -5.69
N LYS A 38 -12.62 16.95 -5.60
CA LYS A 38 -11.83 18.05 -5.02
C LYS A 38 -11.19 17.71 -3.67
N GLU A 39 -11.88 16.92 -2.85
CA GLU A 39 -11.37 16.48 -1.53
C GLU A 39 -10.19 15.49 -1.65
N ILE A 40 -10.25 14.57 -2.63
CA ILE A 40 -9.14 13.65 -2.95
C ILE A 40 -7.95 14.46 -3.47
N ASN A 41 -8.20 15.47 -4.31
CA ASN A 41 -7.15 16.33 -4.85
C ASN A 41 -6.44 17.13 -3.75
N ILE A 42 -7.19 17.76 -2.82
CA ILE A 42 -6.60 18.50 -1.69
C ILE A 42 -5.74 17.58 -0.79
N ARG A 43 -6.22 16.37 -0.49
CA ARG A 43 -5.45 15.41 0.33
C ARG A 43 -4.19 14.94 -0.39
N ALA A 44 -4.28 14.61 -1.67
CA ALA A 44 -3.13 14.22 -2.48
C ALA A 44 -2.08 15.35 -2.57
N GLN A 45 -2.53 16.61 -2.70
CA GLN A 45 -1.66 17.78 -2.67
C GLN A 45 -0.96 17.96 -1.32
N ARG A 46 -1.66 17.75 -0.19
CA ARG A 46 -1.06 17.81 1.15
C ARG A 46 0.01 16.71 1.33
N ILE A 47 -0.28 15.49 0.89
CA ILE A 47 0.69 14.39 0.89
C ILE A 47 1.90 14.75 0.04
N ARG A 48 1.69 15.32 -1.16
CA ARG A 48 2.79 15.76 -2.03
C ARG A 48 3.66 16.83 -1.37
N LYS A 49 3.06 17.79 -0.65
CA LYS A 49 3.81 18.83 0.08
C LYS A 49 4.68 18.25 1.20
N ASN A 50 4.27 17.14 1.80
CA ASN A 50 4.97 16.47 2.89
C ASN A 50 5.92 15.36 2.41
N LEU A 51 6.18 15.26 1.10
CA LEU A 51 6.97 14.17 0.52
C LEU A 51 8.37 14.07 1.13
N GLU A 52 9.00 15.20 1.44
CA GLU A 52 10.33 15.23 2.05
C GLU A 52 10.34 14.64 3.47
N LEU A 53 9.28 14.83 4.27
CA LEU A 53 9.16 14.20 5.60
C LEU A 53 9.08 12.68 5.50
N TYR A 54 8.46 12.16 4.44
CA TYR A 54 8.39 10.72 4.20
C TYR A 54 9.75 10.18 3.73
N LYS A 55 10.51 10.93 2.94
CA LYS A 55 11.89 10.56 2.60
C LYS A 55 12.79 10.58 3.82
N GLU A 56 12.63 11.54 4.73
CA GLU A 56 13.38 11.57 6.01
C GLU A 56 13.10 10.33 6.85
N ASP A 57 11.85 9.87 6.93
CA ASP A 57 11.52 8.61 7.60
C ASP A 57 12.26 7.42 6.96
N LEU A 58 12.40 7.41 5.64
CA LEU A 58 13.18 6.38 4.94
C LEU A 58 14.67 6.54 5.18
N LYS A 59 15.23 7.76 5.27
CA LYS A 59 16.68 7.96 5.46
C LYS A 59 17.20 7.62 6.85
N ARG A 60 16.33 7.47 7.84
CA ARG A 60 16.75 7.08 9.20
C ARG A 60 17.23 5.65 9.19
N ASN A 61 18.31 5.40 9.92
CA ASN A 61 18.82 4.06 10.16
C ASN A 61 18.25 3.59 11.50
N SER A 62 17.38 2.58 11.45
CA SER A 62 16.83 2.01 12.68
C SER A 62 17.94 1.40 13.53
N THR A 63 17.98 1.82 14.80
CA THR A 63 18.90 1.27 15.81
C THR A 63 18.21 0.28 16.74
N VAL A 64 16.91 0.04 16.53
CA VAL A 64 16.07 -0.74 17.42
C VAL A 64 16.16 -2.23 17.06
N PRO A 65 16.53 -3.10 18.03
CA PRO A 65 16.45 -4.54 17.86
C PRO A 65 15.04 -4.96 17.49
N TYR A 66 14.94 -5.76 16.44
CA TYR A 66 13.70 -6.01 15.75
C TYR A 66 13.16 -7.42 16.04
N SER A 67 11.89 -7.53 16.45
CA SER A 67 11.12 -8.77 16.33
C SER A 67 9.67 -8.48 15.94
N PHE A 68 9.22 -8.99 14.80
CA PHE A 68 7.78 -9.01 14.52
C PHE A 68 7.09 -9.87 15.57
N PRO A 69 5.94 -9.44 16.10
CA PRO A 69 5.04 -10.36 16.77
C PRO A 69 4.73 -11.52 15.83
N VAL A 70 4.91 -12.75 16.31
CA VAL A 70 4.58 -13.95 15.53
C VAL A 70 3.10 -13.88 15.16
N ILE A 71 2.80 -14.02 13.87
CA ILE A 71 1.41 -14.16 13.42
C ILE A 71 0.99 -15.60 13.75
N TYR A 72 0.13 -15.73 14.74
CA TYR A 72 -0.41 -17.02 15.14
C TYR A 72 -1.35 -17.57 14.06
N GLY A 73 -1.29 -18.88 13.82
CA GLY A 73 -2.12 -19.54 12.82
C GLY A 73 -1.46 -20.79 12.25
N ASN A 74 -2.23 -21.87 12.18
CA ASN A 74 -1.74 -23.19 11.76
C ASN A 74 -1.57 -23.28 10.23
N ASN A 75 -2.26 -22.43 9.48
CA ASN A 75 -2.19 -22.34 8.03
C ASN A 75 -2.28 -20.88 7.57
N TRP A 76 -2.09 -20.67 6.27
CA TRP A 76 -2.05 -19.35 5.65
C TRP A 76 -3.36 -18.57 5.85
N GLU A 77 -4.51 -19.24 5.69
CA GLU A 77 -5.85 -18.65 5.85
C GLU A 77 -6.07 -18.17 7.30
N THR A 78 -5.65 -18.96 8.29
CA THR A 78 -5.75 -18.58 9.71
C THR A 78 -4.85 -17.38 10.02
N LYS A 79 -3.67 -17.29 9.41
CA LYS A 79 -2.79 -16.11 9.56
C LYS A 79 -3.41 -14.85 8.95
N ILE A 80 -4.06 -14.96 7.79
CA ILE A 80 -4.82 -13.86 7.19
C ILE A 80 -5.97 -13.44 8.10
N ASN A 81 -6.68 -14.39 8.70
CA ASN A 81 -7.74 -14.12 9.67
C ASN A 81 -7.24 -13.25 10.83
N GLU A 82 -6.21 -13.72 11.54
CA GLU A 82 -5.68 -13.02 12.72
C GLU A 82 -5.18 -11.62 12.37
N ILE A 83 -4.39 -11.48 11.29
CA ILE A 83 -3.85 -10.16 10.92
C ILE A 83 -4.96 -9.19 10.53
N CYS A 84 -6.03 -9.65 9.86
CA CYS A 84 -7.16 -8.80 9.48
C CYS A 84 -7.91 -8.29 10.71
N LEU A 85 -8.12 -9.16 11.72
CA LEU A 85 -8.73 -8.79 13.00
C LEU A 85 -7.87 -7.78 13.76
N GLU A 86 -6.55 -7.97 13.79
CA GLU A 86 -5.63 -7.01 14.41
C GLU A 86 -5.64 -5.66 13.71
N ILE A 87 -5.63 -5.62 12.37
CA ILE A 87 -5.73 -4.36 11.58
C ILE A 87 -7.02 -3.59 11.90
N GLN A 88 -8.12 -4.30 12.12
CA GLN A 88 -9.42 -3.68 12.44
C GLN A 88 -9.44 -3.09 13.85
N LYS A 89 -8.79 -3.75 14.82
CA LYS A 89 -8.74 -3.32 16.23
C LYS A 89 -7.65 -2.29 16.52
N GLU A 90 -6.60 -2.24 15.70
CA GLU A 90 -5.44 -1.39 15.97
C GLU A 90 -5.69 0.08 15.65
N HIS A 91 -5.37 0.95 16.61
CA HIS A 91 -5.52 2.40 16.53
C HIS A 91 -4.17 3.13 16.48
N MET A 92 -3.08 2.52 16.98
CA MET A 92 -1.74 3.07 16.94
C MET A 92 -1.20 3.03 15.50
N PRO A 93 -0.86 4.18 14.89
CA PRO A 93 -0.46 4.23 13.48
C PRO A 93 0.75 3.35 13.14
N ASN A 94 1.74 3.29 14.01
CA ASN A 94 2.97 2.52 13.78
C ASN A 94 2.73 1.02 13.89
N VAL A 95 1.95 0.56 14.88
CA VAL A 95 1.58 -0.86 14.98
C VAL A 95 0.69 -1.24 13.79
N LYS A 96 -0.23 -0.36 13.40
CA LYS A 96 -1.05 -0.58 12.21
C LYS A 96 -0.20 -0.71 10.95
N LEU A 97 0.80 0.15 10.77
CA LEU A 97 1.77 0.07 9.68
C LEU A 97 2.47 -1.30 9.65
N GLN A 98 2.90 -1.80 10.81
CA GLN A 98 3.49 -3.13 10.96
C GLN A 98 2.53 -4.26 10.55
N ARG A 99 1.27 -4.19 10.97
CA ARG A 99 0.25 -5.19 10.60
C ARG A 99 -0.04 -5.21 9.11
N PHE A 100 -0.07 -4.05 8.47
CA PHE A 100 -0.21 -3.95 7.03
C PHE A 100 1.00 -4.51 6.27
N TYR A 101 2.23 -4.35 6.79
CA TYR A 101 3.41 -5.02 6.22
C TYR A 101 3.28 -6.53 6.32
N GLN A 102 2.93 -7.05 7.51
CA GLN A 102 2.73 -8.47 7.76
C GLN A 102 1.65 -9.08 6.86
N LEU A 103 0.54 -8.38 6.67
CA LEU A 103 -0.47 -8.78 5.70
C LEU A 103 0.12 -8.82 4.29
N GLY A 104 0.92 -7.82 3.89
CA GLY A 104 1.60 -7.82 2.59
C GLY A 104 2.54 -9.01 2.38
N VAL A 105 3.28 -9.44 3.42
CA VAL A 105 4.10 -10.67 3.36
C VAL A 105 3.23 -11.89 3.07
N LEU A 106 2.10 -12.05 3.77
CA LEU A 106 1.19 -13.18 3.53
C LEU A 106 0.57 -13.14 2.13
N LEU A 107 0.25 -11.95 1.61
CA LEU A 107 -0.30 -11.80 0.26
C LEU A 107 0.76 -12.08 -0.82
N GLU A 108 2.02 -11.73 -0.57
CA GLU A 108 3.15 -12.09 -1.42
C GLU A 108 3.36 -13.61 -1.50
N GLU A 109 3.15 -14.38 -0.42
CA GLU A 109 3.23 -15.85 -0.46
C GLU A 109 2.29 -16.49 -1.51
N LYS A 110 1.25 -15.76 -1.91
CA LYS A 110 0.30 -16.14 -2.98
C LYS A 110 0.45 -15.27 -4.22
N ASN A 111 1.55 -14.56 -4.38
CA ASN A 111 1.83 -13.65 -5.51
C ASN A 111 0.72 -12.64 -5.78
N TRP A 112 0.06 -12.14 -4.73
CA TRP A 112 -1.04 -11.18 -4.86
C TRP A 112 -2.16 -11.65 -5.83
N ASN A 113 -2.40 -12.95 -5.89
CA ASN A 113 -3.34 -13.53 -6.85
C ASN A 113 -4.81 -13.42 -6.41
N GLU A 114 -5.72 -13.93 -7.24
CA GLU A 114 -7.15 -13.92 -6.96
C GLU A 114 -7.56 -14.76 -5.74
N LEU A 115 -6.79 -15.80 -5.36
CA LEU A 115 -7.04 -16.55 -4.13
C LEU A 115 -6.74 -15.67 -2.90
N ALA A 116 -5.63 -14.93 -2.93
CA ALA A 116 -5.28 -13.96 -1.88
C ALA A 116 -6.37 -12.90 -1.74
N ARG A 117 -6.87 -12.41 -2.88
CA ARG A 117 -7.94 -11.42 -2.92
C ARG A 117 -9.28 -11.99 -2.44
N ALA A 118 -9.59 -13.24 -2.78
CA ALA A 118 -10.78 -13.93 -2.31
C ALA A 118 -10.78 -14.15 -0.79
N GLU A 119 -9.62 -14.43 -0.21
CA GLU A 119 -9.50 -14.56 1.24
C GLU A 119 -9.81 -13.24 1.96
N LEU A 120 -9.27 -12.12 1.47
CA LEU A 120 -9.57 -10.79 2.02
C LEU A 120 -11.06 -10.39 1.90
N LYS A 121 -11.78 -10.89 0.88
CA LYS A 121 -13.22 -10.64 0.69
C LYS A 121 -14.06 -11.18 1.85
N LYS A 122 -13.55 -12.13 2.63
CA LYS A 122 -14.24 -12.66 3.82
C LYS A 122 -14.28 -11.66 4.98
N TYR A 123 -13.39 -10.67 5.00
CA TYR A 123 -13.18 -9.78 6.15
C TYR A 123 -13.53 -8.32 5.90
N TYR A 124 -13.56 -7.90 4.65
CA TYR A 124 -13.70 -6.50 4.29
C TYR A 124 -14.77 -6.31 3.21
N SER A 125 -15.48 -5.19 3.26
CA SER A 125 -16.33 -4.77 2.15
C SER A 125 -15.51 -4.45 0.90
N ILE A 126 -16.13 -4.48 -0.28
CA ILE A 126 -15.46 -4.24 -1.58
C ILE A 126 -14.62 -2.95 -1.56
N THR A 127 -15.18 -1.85 -1.02
CA THR A 127 -14.48 -0.57 -0.91
C THR A 127 -13.27 -0.65 0.01
N LYS A 128 -13.39 -1.38 1.13
CA LYS A 128 -12.33 -1.53 2.12
C LYS A 128 -11.22 -2.48 1.66
N ILE A 129 -11.55 -3.53 0.91
CA ILE A 129 -10.55 -4.43 0.30
C ILE A 129 -9.58 -3.64 -0.55
N ARG A 130 -10.07 -2.72 -1.39
CA ARG A 130 -9.19 -1.90 -2.23
C ARG A 130 -8.22 -1.07 -1.38
N GLU A 131 -8.70 -0.49 -0.29
CA GLU A 131 -7.84 0.27 0.63
C GLU A 131 -6.79 -0.61 1.29
N VAL A 132 -7.21 -1.78 1.76
CA VAL A 132 -6.35 -2.73 2.48
C VAL A 132 -5.29 -3.31 1.54
N TRP A 133 -5.69 -3.74 0.35
CA TRP A 133 -4.83 -4.27 -0.70
C TRP A 133 -3.74 -3.27 -1.07
N LYS A 134 -4.15 -2.04 -1.42
CA LYS A 134 -3.23 -0.98 -1.84
C LYS A 134 -2.28 -0.57 -0.72
N SER A 135 -2.78 -0.44 0.51
CA SER A 135 -1.95 -0.12 1.67
C SER A 135 -0.91 -1.21 1.92
N SER A 136 -1.34 -2.47 1.98
CA SER A 136 -0.46 -3.61 2.23
C SER A 136 0.61 -3.73 1.16
N SER A 137 0.23 -3.61 -0.12
CA SER A 137 1.16 -3.69 -1.26
C SER A 137 2.22 -2.61 -1.20
N ARG A 138 1.82 -1.36 -1.00
CA ARG A 138 2.75 -0.23 -0.93
C ARG A 138 3.69 -0.31 0.26
N ILE A 139 3.18 -0.71 1.42
CA ILE A 139 3.99 -0.88 2.63
C ILE A 139 4.99 -2.04 2.44
N TYR A 140 4.52 -3.17 1.92
CA TYR A 140 5.37 -4.33 1.64
C TYR A 140 6.49 -3.97 0.68
N GLN A 141 6.18 -3.34 -0.46
CA GLN A 141 7.17 -2.93 -1.45
C GLN A 141 8.20 -1.95 -0.86
N LEU A 142 7.73 -0.95 -0.11
CA LEU A 142 8.59 0.10 0.42
C LEU A 142 9.58 -0.45 1.45
N TYR A 143 9.10 -1.22 2.42
CA TYR A 143 9.96 -1.71 3.51
C TYR A 143 10.71 -3.00 3.18
N SER A 144 10.29 -3.76 2.16
CA SER A 144 11.13 -4.82 1.60
C SER A 144 12.30 -4.26 0.81
N ALA A 145 12.14 -3.10 0.16
CA ALA A 145 13.25 -2.40 -0.50
C ALA A 145 14.18 -1.68 0.49
N ARG A 146 13.61 -1.02 1.50
CA ARG A 146 14.37 -0.22 2.47
C ARG A 146 15.05 -1.03 3.56
N GLY A 147 14.42 -2.11 4.01
CA GLY A 147 14.76 -2.83 5.23
C GLY A 147 13.65 -2.71 6.28
N VAL A 148 13.19 -3.86 6.77
CA VAL A 148 12.02 -4.00 7.63
C VAL A 148 12.16 -3.34 8.99
N GLN A 149 13.39 -3.19 9.49
CA GLN A 149 13.72 -2.51 10.74
C GLN A 149 13.28 -1.03 10.75
N ASN A 150 13.27 -0.39 9.58
CA ASN A 150 12.91 1.03 9.45
C ASN A 150 11.40 1.27 9.57
N LEU A 151 10.60 0.21 9.47
CA LEU A 151 9.15 0.23 9.69
C LEU A 151 8.79 0.65 11.13
N PHE A 152 9.68 0.41 12.10
CA PHE A 152 9.41 0.59 13.54
C PHE A 152 9.59 2.04 13.99
N GLU A 153 10.42 2.79 13.26
CA GLU A 153 10.74 4.18 13.56
C GLU A 153 10.06 5.18 12.62
N ALA A 154 9.19 4.70 11.72
CA ALA A 154 8.37 5.55 10.87
C ALA A 154 7.51 6.49 11.74
N LYS A 155 7.54 7.79 11.45
CA LYS A 155 6.80 8.81 12.22
C LYS A 155 5.66 9.42 11.40
N HIS A 156 5.87 9.56 10.11
CA HIS A 156 5.03 10.27 9.16
C HIS A 156 4.40 9.31 8.15
N ILE A 157 5.13 8.26 7.76
CA ILE A 157 4.59 7.21 6.88
C ILE A 157 3.55 6.38 7.65
N SER A 158 2.34 6.29 7.11
CA SER A 158 1.26 5.46 7.64
C SER A 158 0.49 4.77 6.51
N PRO A 159 -0.30 3.71 6.80
CA PRO A 159 -1.15 3.07 5.81
C PRO A 159 -2.09 4.07 5.11
N PHE A 160 -2.63 5.03 5.85
CA PHE A 160 -3.50 6.06 5.29
C PHE A 160 -2.78 6.94 4.27
N ILE A 161 -1.58 7.42 4.61
CA ILE A 161 -0.76 8.26 3.73
C ILE A 161 -0.41 7.48 2.46
N LEU A 162 0.09 6.25 2.60
CA LEU A 162 0.46 5.43 1.44
C LEU A 162 -0.73 5.04 0.59
N ASN A 163 -1.92 4.84 1.15
CA ASN A 163 -3.12 4.56 0.39
C ASN A 163 -3.53 5.73 -0.53
N ARG A 164 -3.46 6.96 0.02
CA ARG A 164 -3.93 8.20 -0.61
C ARG A 164 -2.87 8.91 -1.45
N MET A 165 -1.62 8.47 -1.37
CA MET A 165 -0.53 8.97 -2.19
C MET A 165 -0.80 8.69 -3.67
N LEU A 166 -0.52 9.66 -4.54
CA LEU A 166 -0.51 9.42 -5.99
C LEU A 166 0.61 8.45 -6.35
N LYS A 167 0.48 7.74 -7.48
CA LYS A 167 1.44 6.73 -7.88
C LYS A 167 2.82 7.34 -8.09
N GLU A 168 2.91 8.50 -8.71
CA GLU A 168 4.16 9.19 -9.04
C GLU A 168 4.92 9.57 -7.76
N ASN A 169 4.20 10.03 -6.73
CA ASN A 169 4.80 10.35 -5.43
C ASN A 169 5.26 9.08 -4.70
N PHE A 170 4.52 7.98 -4.83
CA PHE A 170 4.91 6.70 -4.26
C PHE A 170 6.16 6.15 -4.96
N ASP A 171 6.25 6.26 -6.28
CA ASP A 171 7.41 5.83 -7.06
C ASP A 171 8.68 6.59 -6.65
N VAL A 172 8.56 7.89 -6.33
CA VAL A 172 9.67 8.68 -5.74
C VAL A 172 10.12 8.11 -4.40
N LEU A 173 9.18 7.76 -3.50
CA LEU A 173 9.55 7.14 -2.21
C LEU A 173 10.16 5.75 -2.38
N LEU A 174 9.62 4.96 -3.30
CA LEU A 174 10.15 3.62 -3.56
C LEU A 174 11.57 3.68 -4.14
N LYS A 175 11.86 4.68 -4.98
CA LYS A 175 13.22 4.93 -5.48
C LYS A 175 14.17 5.29 -4.32
N GLU A 176 13.78 6.22 -3.46
CA GLU A 176 14.56 6.61 -2.27
C GLU A 176 14.83 5.42 -1.35
N ALA A 177 13.81 4.59 -1.09
CA ALA A 177 13.92 3.37 -0.29
C ALA A 177 14.94 2.38 -0.86
N LYS A 178 14.92 2.17 -2.18
CA LYS A 178 15.87 1.29 -2.88
C LYS A 178 17.29 1.84 -2.83
N GLU A 179 17.47 3.13 -3.11
CA GLU A 179 18.78 3.78 -3.08
C GLU A 179 19.39 3.70 -1.67
N THR A 180 18.60 4.02 -0.64
CA THR A 180 19.07 3.97 0.76
C THR A 180 19.36 2.54 1.20
N GLY A 181 18.46 1.59 0.92
CA GLY A 181 18.66 0.18 1.27
C GLY A 181 19.89 -0.44 0.60
N PHE A 182 20.15 -0.07 -0.67
CA PHE A 182 21.36 -0.47 -1.39
C PHE A 182 22.62 0.14 -0.75
N HIS A 183 22.60 1.43 -0.41
CA HIS A 183 23.74 2.08 0.23
C HIS A 183 24.09 1.49 1.60
N GLU A 184 23.11 1.05 2.39
CA GLU A 184 23.41 0.33 3.64
C GLU A 184 24.04 -1.04 3.38
N LEU A 185 23.51 -1.84 2.46
CA LEU A 185 24.04 -3.19 2.19
C LEU A 185 25.45 -3.17 1.59
N PHE A 186 25.79 -2.15 0.79
CA PHE A 186 27.06 -2.08 0.08
C PHE A 186 28.03 -1.03 0.62
N GLY A 187 27.58 -0.05 1.42
CA GLY A 187 28.44 0.94 2.08
C GLY A 187 29.33 0.34 3.15
N PHE A 188 28.86 -0.70 3.87
CA PHE A 188 29.68 -1.46 4.83
C PHE A 188 30.84 -2.24 4.18
N SER A 189 30.82 -2.43 2.85
CA SER A 189 31.89 -3.17 2.16
C SER A 189 33.15 -2.34 1.88
N GLN A 190 33.09 -1.00 2.04
CA GLN A 190 34.24 -0.12 1.82
C GLN A 190 34.99 0.27 3.10
N GLU A 191 34.40 0.10 4.30
CA GLU A 191 35.05 0.46 5.58
C GLU A 191 35.93 -0.68 6.16
N LEU A 192 36.05 -1.83 5.48
CA LEU A 192 36.91 -2.96 5.89
C LEU A 192 38.24 -3.03 5.13
N LYS A 193 38.64 -1.93 4.48
CA LYS A 193 39.95 -1.79 3.84
C LYS A 193 40.61 -0.49 4.28
N ASP A 194 40.97 -0.40 5.54
CA ASP A 194 42.08 0.43 6.03
C ASP A 194 42.77 -0.30 7.19
#